data_AF-A0A7J8MBI8-F1
#
_entry.id   AF-A0A7J8MBI8-F1
#
_cell.length_a   1.000
_cell.length_b   1.000
_cell.length_c   1.000
_cell.angle_alpha   90.00
_cell.angle_beta   90.00
_cell.angle_gamma   90.00
#
_symmetry.space_group_name_H-M   'P 1'
#
loop_
_entity.id
_entity.type
_entity.pdbx_description
1 polymer ?
#
loop_
_entity_poly.entity_id
_entity_poly.type
_entity_poly.pdbx_seq_one_letter_code
_entity_poly.pdbx_strand_id
1 'polypeptide(L)'
;ESGNGRGKGQSLRDRGFGIFGFLAGKAASIVWLSCDWNSERSRFLLSVHGAANEKKVAHLWRLEGAKERLKLVRADLLEEGSFDDAIMGCQGVFHTASPEEIVEPAVKGTVNVLGSCKKNPSLRRVVLTSSSSAVRFKHDIHSNTPLDDSSWSSLQLCQSLEFLVERGKLWYALAKTQAEKAAWEFCTENKIDLVTVLPAFVVGPSLPPDLCSTASDVLALLKGETELFQWNGRMGYIHIDDVALCHILVYEHE
;
A
#
# COMPACT_ATOMS: atom_id res chain seq x y z
N GLU A 1 -21.18 -34.55 -25.63
CA GLU A 1 -21.13 -33.10 -25.82
C GLU A 1 -21.09 -32.43 -24.45
N SER A 2 -20.02 -31.68 -24.23
CA SER A 2 -19.58 -31.10 -22.95
C SER A 2 -20.51 -29.99 -22.46
N GLY A 3 -20.97 -30.12 -21.21
CA GLY A 3 -21.74 -29.10 -20.51
C GLY A 3 -20.90 -27.86 -20.21
N ASN A 4 -21.32 -26.73 -20.78
CA ASN A 4 -20.71 -25.42 -20.57
C ASN A 4 -21.29 -24.80 -19.29
N GLY A 5 -20.76 -25.20 -18.13
CA GLY A 5 -21.05 -24.57 -16.85
C GLY A 5 -20.21 -23.30 -16.68
N ARG A 6 -20.61 -22.20 -17.32
CA ARG A 6 -20.11 -20.87 -16.96
C ARG A 6 -20.58 -20.56 -15.55
N GLY A 7 -19.69 -20.73 -14.58
CA GLY A 7 -19.89 -20.27 -13.20
C GLY A 7 -20.32 -18.82 -13.20
N LYS A 8 -21.39 -18.52 -12.47
CA LYS A 8 -21.89 -17.17 -12.23
C LYS A 8 -20.73 -16.32 -11.72
N GLY A 9 -20.41 -15.24 -12.44
CA GLY A 9 -19.38 -14.29 -12.02
C GLY A 9 -19.75 -13.69 -10.66
N GLN A 10 -19.05 -14.12 -9.61
CA GLN A 10 -19.06 -13.41 -8.33
C GLN A 10 -18.49 -12.02 -8.55
N SER A 11 -19.17 -11.02 -8.01
CA SER A 11 -18.77 -9.62 -8.16
C SER A 11 -17.39 -9.44 -7.52
N LEU A 12 -16.54 -8.57 -8.06
CA LEU A 12 -15.24 -8.26 -7.45
C LEU A 12 -15.39 -7.82 -5.98
N ARG A 13 -16.54 -7.25 -5.60
CA ARG A 13 -16.90 -6.90 -4.22
C ARG A 13 -16.93 -8.10 -3.28
N ASP A 14 -17.33 -9.26 -3.79
CA ASP A 14 -17.52 -10.48 -3.03
C ASP A 14 -16.17 -11.20 -2.79
N ARG A 15 -15.18 -10.94 -3.67
CA ARG A 15 -13.86 -11.59 -3.72
C ARG A 15 -12.75 -10.90 -2.91
N GLY A 16 -13.02 -9.76 -2.28
CA GLY A 16 -12.03 -9.08 -1.43
C GLY A 16 -12.11 -7.55 -1.44
N PHE A 17 -12.97 -6.95 -2.27
CA PHE A 17 -13.01 -5.48 -2.39
C PHE A 17 -13.42 -4.75 -1.11
N GLY A 18 -14.29 -5.34 -0.30
CA GLY A 18 -14.63 -4.76 1.01
C GLY A 18 -13.38 -4.58 1.88
N ILE A 19 -12.43 -5.51 1.74
CA ILE A 19 -11.24 -5.63 2.56
C ILE A 19 -10.15 -4.64 2.11
N PHE A 20 -10.01 -4.38 0.81
CA PHE A 20 -8.99 -3.46 0.26
C PHE A 20 -9.35 -1.96 0.26
N GLY A 21 -10.53 -1.54 0.72
CA GLY A 21 -10.92 -0.12 0.82
C GLY A 21 -10.08 0.74 1.81
N PHE A 22 -8.91 0.24 2.22
CA PHE A 22 -8.11 0.77 3.32
C PHE A 22 -6.85 1.55 2.88
N LEU A 23 -6.52 1.71 1.60
CA LEU A 23 -5.30 2.47 1.21
C LEU A 23 -5.32 3.97 1.60
N ALA A 24 -6.31 4.42 2.38
CA ALA A 24 -6.54 5.79 2.82
C ALA A 24 -6.65 5.96 4.36
N GLY A 25 -6.13 5.04 5.20
CA GLY A 25 -6.19 5.20 6.66
C GLY A 25 -4.83 5.49 7.31
N LYS A 26 -4.65 6.67 7.95
CA LYS A 26 -3.47 7.02 8.77
C LYS A 26 -3.19 6.07 9.96
N ALA A 27 -4.09 5.13 10.25
CA ALA A 27 -4.18 4.47 11.55
C ALA A 27 -3.83 2.98 11.57
N ALA A 28 -3.52 2.33 10.44
CA ALA A 28 -3.09 0.95 10.46
C ALA A 28 -1.98 0.67 9.44
N SER A 29 -0.83 0.26 9.97
CA SER A 29 0.21 -0.46 9.25
C SER A 29 -0.34 -1.80 8.80
N ILE A 30 -1.10 -1.80 7.70
CA ILE A 30 -1.75 -2.99 7.19
C ILE A 30 -0.79 -3.81 6.31
N VAL A 31 -0.67 -5.09 6.64
CA VAL A 31 -0.15 -6.12 5.75
C VAL A 31 -1.29 -7.10 5.51
N TRP A 32 -1.73 -7.23 4.25
CA TRP A 32 -2.72 -8.22 3.86
C TRP A 32 -2.04 -9.52 3.50
N LEU A 33 -2.65 -10.62 3.92
CA LEU A 33 -2.11 -11.93 3.68
C LEU A 33 -3.21 -12.84 3.17
N SER A 34 -2.93 -13.56 2.09
CA SER A 34 -3.84 -14.56 1.54
C SER A 34 -3.23 -15.95 1.64
N CYS A 35 -3.91 -16.89 2.29
CA CYS A 35 -3.47 -18.28 2.40
C CYS A 35 -3.95 -19.16 1.22
N ASP A 36 -5.02 -18.76 0.51
CA ASP A 36 -5.58 -19.48 -0.64
C ASP A 36 -6.56 -18.59 -1.40
N TRP A 37 -6.07 -17.93 -2.46
CA TRP A 37 -6.85 -16.95 -3.22
C TRP A 37 -7.93 -17.57 -4.12
N ASN A 38 -7.74 -18.84 -4.54
CA ASN A 38 -8.66 -19.53 -5.45
C ASN A 38 -9.78 -20.30 -4.76
N SER A 39 -9.78 -20.34 -3.42
CA SER A 39 -10.86 -20.98 -2.66
C SER A 39 -11.83 -19.92 -2.11
N GLU A 40 -13.12 -20.29 -2.00
CA GLU A 40 -14.13 -19.50 -1.27
C GLU A 40 -13.77 -19.31 0.23
N ARG A 41 -12.63 -19.83 0.69
CA ARG A 41 -12.08 -19.75 2.04
C ARG A 41 -10.82 -18.89 2.12
N SER A 42 -10.65 -17.91 1.24
CA SER A 42 -9.58 -16.91 1.40
C SER A 42 -9.68 -16.30 2.80
N ARG A 43 -8.64 -16.51 3.61
CA ARG A 43 -8.48 -15.89 4.92
C ARG A 43 -7.57 -14.69 4.75
N PHE A 44 -8.03 -13.55 5.24
CA PHE A 44 -7.27 -12.32 5.24
C PHE A 44 -6.70 -12.15 6.63
N LEU A 45 -5.38 -12.27 6.73
CA LEU A 45 -4.71 -11.84 7.95
C LEU A 45 -4.38 -10.37 7.82
N LEU A 46 -4.69 -9.63 8.88
CA LEU A 46 -4.39 -8.22 8.95
C LEU A 46 -3.58 -7.89 10.19
N SER A 47 -2.34 -7.44 9.97
CA SER A 47 -1.56 -6.82 11.02
C SER A 47 -2.02 -5.39 11.28
N VAL A 48 -2.25 -5.05 12.55
CA VAL A 48 -2.53 -3.66 12.96
C VAL A 48 -1.73 -3.33 14.22
N HIS A 49 -0.99 -2.23 14.19
CA HIS A 49 -0.41 -1.66 15.41
C HIS A 49 -1.55 -1.23 16.36
N GLY A 50 -1.64 -1.91 17.50
CA GLY A 50 -2.74 -1.71 18.43
C GLY A 50 -4.04 -2.38 17.98
N ALA A 51 -3.98 -3.59 17.40
CA ALA A 51 -5.14 -4.42 17.05
C ALA A 51 -6.18 -4.60 18.18
N ALA A 52 -5.78 -4.42 19.45
CA ALA A 52 -6.68 -4.42 20.61
C ALA A 52 -7.55 -3.15 20.73
N ASN A 53 -7.28 -2.10 19.95
CA ASN A 53 -8.06 -0.87 19.95
C ASN A 53 -9.27 -1.01 19.02
N GLU A 54 -10.41 -1.40 19.58
CA GLU A 54 -11.66 -1.61 18.83
C GLU A 54 -12.06 -0.42 17.97
N LYS A 55 -11.85 0.82 18.43
CA LYS A 55 -12.20 2.02 17.63
C LYS A 55 -11.40 2.08 16.33
N LYS A 56 -10.15 1.65 16.34
CA LYS A 56 -9.28 1.63 15.15
C LYS A 56 -9.66 0.55 14.16
N VAL A 57 -10.23 -0.57 14.61
CA VAL A 57 -10.51 -1.74 13.75
C VAL A 57 -12.00 -1.98 13.50
N ALA A 58 -12.90 -1.25 14.16
CA ALA A 58 -14.35 -1.45 14.06
C ALA A 58 -14.88 -1.30 12.62
N HIS A 59 -14.28 -0.43 11.82
CA HIS A 59 -14.66 -0.25 10.41
C HIS A 59 -14.35 -1.47 9.55
N LEU A 60 -13.32 -2.25 9.91
CA LEU A 60 -12.94 -3.48 9.22
C LEU A 60 -13.94 -4.60 9.48
N TRP A 61 -14.44 -4.71 10.71
CA TRP A 61 -15.46 -5.71 11.07
C TRP A 61 -16.84 -5.44 10.44
N ARG A 62 -17.09 -4.23 9.94
CA ARG A 62 -18.31 -3.87 9.21
C ARG A 62 -18.28 -4.30 7.74
N LEU A 63 -17.14 -4.76 7.25
CA LEU A 63 -16.99 -5.21 5.87
C LEU A 63 -17.72 -6.54 5.65
N GLU A 64 -18.27 -6.70 4.45
CA GLU A 64 -18.96 -7.92 4.07
C GLU A 64 -18.02 -9.13 4.06
N GLY A 65 -18.42 -10.18 4.78
CA GLY A 65 -17.62 -11.40 4.95
C GLY A 65 -16.44 -11.28 5.93
N ALA A 66 -16.31 -10.16 6.67
CA ALA A 66 -15.21 -9.99 7.62
C ALA A 66 -15.28 -10.99 8.78
N LYS A 67 -16.48 -11.31 9.30
CA LYS A 67 -16.61 -12.24 10.45
C LYS A 67 -16.12 -13.64 10.13
N GLU A 68 -16.20 -14.04 8.87
CA GLU A 68 -15.85 -15.36 8.37
C GLU A 68 -14.41 -15.43 7.87
N ARG A 69 -13.91 -14.33 7.29
CA ARG A 69 -12.65 -14.31 6.51
C ARG A 69 -11.56 -13.42 7.08
N LEU A 70 -11.88 -12.42 7.88
CA LEU A 70 -10.89 -11.50 8.47
C LEU A 70 -10.37 -12.05 9.79
N LYS A 71 -9.05 -12.14 9.91
CA LYS A 71 -8.36 -12.40 11.17
C LYS A 71 -7.39 -11.26 11.46
N LEU A 72 -7.63 -10.55 12.54
CA LEU A 72 -6.73 -9.51 13.03
C LEU A 72 -5.59 -10.15 13.83
N VAL A 73 -4.37 -9.72 13.56
CA VAL A 73 -3.19 -10.03 14.36
C VAL A 73 -2.49 -8.74 14.76
N ARG A 74 -1.81 -8.79 15.90
CA ARG A 74 -0.94 -7.71 16.31
C ARG A 74 0.42 -7.94 15.67
N ALA A 75 0.93 -6.93 14.98
CA ALA A 75 2.36 -6.81 14.71
C ALA A 75 2.78 -5.34 14.80
N ASP A 76 4.07 -5.13 14.97
CA ASP A 76 4.73 -3.84 14.93
C ASP A 76 5.67 -3.80 13.73
N LEU A 77 5.57 -2.73 12.95
CA LEU A 77 6.34 -2.56 11.71
C LEU A 77 7.85 -2.51 11.95
N LEU A 78 8.28 -2.02 13.11
CA LEU A 78 9.70 -1.80 13.43
C LEU A 78 10.29 -2.86 14.37
N GLU A 79 9.47 -3.78 14.86
CA GLU A 79 9.88 -4.93 15.67
C GLU A 79 10.22 -6.11 14.76
N GLU A 80 11.47 -6.56 14.83
CA GLU A 80 11.97 -7.68 14.01
C GLU A 80 11.18 -8.97 14.29
N GLY A 81 10.74 -9.65 13.23
CA GLY A 81 10.02 -10.93 13.35
C GLY A 81 8.57 -10.81 13.77
N SER A 82 8.06 -9.59 14.02
CA SER A 82 6.65 -9.36 14.43
C SER A 82 5.63 -9.86 13.40
N PHE A 83 6.05 -10.05 12.13
CA PHE A 83 5.22 -10.57 11.05
C PHE A 83 5.45 -12.07 10.73
N ASP A 84 6.39 -12.76 11.40
CA ASP A 84 6.77 -14.14 11.03
C ASP A 84 5.57 -15.10 11.08
N ASP A 85 4.90 -15.18 12.23
CA ASP A 85 3.73 -16.04 12.43
C ASP A 85 2.55 -15.65 11.54
N ALA A 86 2.44 -14.34 11.27
CA ALA A 86 1.40 -13.78 10.45
C ALA A 86 1.55 -14.24 8.99
N ILE A 87 2.75 -14.11 8.44
CA ILE A 87 3.05 -14.37 7.03
C ILE A 87 3.17 -15.87 6.74
N MET A 88 3.56 -16.69 7.72
CA MET A 88 3.79 -18.11 7.50
C MET A 88 2.56 -18.84 6.93
N GLY A 89 2.75 -19.57 5.82
CA GLY A 89 1.68 -20.27 5.11
C GLY A 89 0.86 -19.39 4.16
N CYS A 90 1.16 -18.10 4.04
CA CYS A 90 0.48 -17.21 3.10
C CYS A 90 1.11 -17.30 1.70
N GLN A 91 0.29 -17.29 0.65
CA GLN A 91 0.73 -17.30 -0.75
C GLN A 91 0.96 -15.89 -1.29
N GLY A 92 0.27 -14.89 -0.74
CA GLY A 92 0.39 -13.50 -1.15
C GLY A 92 0.55 -12.58 0.04
N VAL A 93 1.43 -11.59 -0.09
CA VAL A 93 1.65 -10.54 0.91
C VAL A 93 1.45 -9.19 0.24
N PHE A 94 0.51 -8.38 0.74
CA PHE A 94 0.33 -7.00 0.30
C PHE A 94 0.85 -6.08 1.39
N HIS A 95 2.02 -5.50 1.16
CA HIS A 95 2.63 -4.58 2.10
C HIS A 95 2.19 -3.15 1.79
N THR A 96 1.18 -2.67 2.52
CA THR A 96 0.66 -1.29 2.35
C THR A 96 1.08 -0.37 3.51
N ALA A 97 1.62 -0.95 4.58
CA ALA A 97 2.09 -0.25 5.76
C ALA A 97 3.34 0.59 5.47
N SER A 98 3.35 1.84 5.91
CA SER A 98 4.53 2.69 5.81
C SER A 98 4.50 3.70 6.95
N PRO A 99 5.58 3.85 7.73
CA PRO A 99 5.70 4.96 8.65
C PRO A 99 5.90 6.22 7.80
N GLU A 100 5.01 7.19 7.95
CA GLU A 100 5.02 8.40 7.13
C GLU A 100 6.26 9.27 7.45
N GLU A 101 6.80 9.94 6.43
CA GLU A 101 7.74 11.08 6.50
C GLU A 101 9.14 10.86 7.10
N ILE A 102 9.48 9.66 7.60
CA ILE A 102 10.82 9.35 8.11
C ILE A 102 11.46 8.23 7.29
N VAL A 103 12.64 8.52 6.73
CA VAL A 103 13.35 7.66 5.77
C VAL A 103 13.76 6.32 6.39
N GLU A 104 14.48 6.35 7.51
CA GLU A 104 15.02 5.13 8.14
C GLU A 104 13.92 4.15 8.59
N PRO A 105 12.86 4.57 9.30
CA PRO A 105 11.73 3.69 9.62
C PRO A 105 11.03 3.13 8.39
N ALA A 106 10.94 3.89 7.29
CA ALA A 106 10.29 3.41 6.07
C ALA A 106 11.08 2.27 5.42
N VAL A 107 12.40 2.41 5.33
CA VAL A 107 13.30 1.37 4.84
C VAL A 107 13.27 0.16 5.79
N LYS A 108 13.47 0.39 7.09
CA LYS A 108 13.49 -0.68 8.10
C LYS A 108 12.18 -1.47 8.14
N GLY A 109 11.04 -0.79 8.12
CA GLY A 109 9.72 -1.42 8.11
C GLY A 109 9.49 -2.29 6.88
N THR A 110 9.91 -1.79 5.71
CA THR A 110 9.82 -2.53 4.44
C THR A 110 10.66 -3.81 4.49
N VAL A 111 11.92 -3.70 4.87
CA VAL A 111 12.85 -4.84 4.96
C VAL A 111 12.41 -5.84 6.04
N ASN A 112 11.82 -5.38 7.15
CA ASN A 112 11.31 -6.26 8.21
C ASN A 112 10.21 -7.19 7.69
N VAL A 113 9.20 -6.64 6.99
CA VAL A 113 8.13 -7.45 6.39
C VAL A 113 8.68 -8.43 5.36
N LEU A 114 9.63 -8.00 4.52
CA LEU A 114 10.29 -8.87 3.54
C LEU A 114 11.15 -9.96 4.19
N GLY A 115 11.74 -9.68 5.36
CA GLY A 115 12.44 -10.66 6.20
C GLY A 115 11.54 -11.81 6.64
N SER A 116 10.30 -11.50 7.04
CA SER A 116 9.28 -12.51 7.34
C SER A 116 8.81 -13.24 6.08
N CYS A 117 8.68 -12.54 4.94
CA CYS A 117 8.36 -13.15 3.64
C CYS A 117 9.40 -14.21 3.23
N LYS A 118 10.68 -13.90 3.39
CA LYS A 118 11.80 -14.82 3.09
C LYS A 118 11.71 -16.14 3.85
N LYS A 119 11.19 -16.13 5.08
CA LYS A 119 11.04 -17.33 5.93
C LYS A 119 9.87 -18.21 5.51
N ASN A 120 8.95 -17.70 4.69
CA ASN A 120 7.70 -18.38 4.34
C ASN A 120 7.84 -19.17 3.02
N PRO A 121 7.90 -20.52 3.07
CA PRO A 121 8.05 -21.34 1.86
C PRO A 121 6.81 -21.38 0.97
N SER A 122 5.65 -20.90 1.45
CA SER A 122 4.40 -20.88 0.68
C SER A 122 4.23 -19.60 -0.15
N LEU A 123 5.12 -18.62 0.04
CA LEU A 123 5.02 -17.33 -0.62
C LEU A 123 5.17 -17.48 -2.14
N ARG A 124 4.24 -16.87 -2.88
CA ARG A 124 4.32 -16.75 -4.34
C ARG A 124 4.75 -15.36 -4.75
N ARG A 125 4.13 -14.32 -4.21
CA ARG A 125 4.35 -12.93 -4.60
C ARG A 125 4.14 -11.95 -3.45
N VAL A 126 4.96 -10.90 -3.44
CA VAL A 126 4.76 -9.70 -2.62
C VAL A 126 4.27 -8.56 -3.52
N VAL A 127 3.20 -7.89 -3.12
CA VAL A 127 2.75 -6.63 -3.71
C VAL A 127 3.02 -5.49 -2.74
N LEU A 128 3.91 -4.58 -3.10
CA LEU A 128 4.30 -3.44 -2.28
C LEU A 128 3.55 -2.18 -2.75
N THR A 129 2.85 -1.51 -1.84
CA THR A 129 2.33 -0.17 -2.12
C THR A 129 3.46 0.85 -1.95
N SER A 130 3.99 1.31 -3.08
CA SER A 130 4.91 2.45 -3.13
C SER A 130 4.12 3.75 -3.35
N SER A 131 4.64 4.70 -4.12
CA SER A 131 4.01 5.97 -4.44
C SER A 131 4.55 6.52 -5.74
N SER A 132 3.73 7.28 -6.46
CA SER A 132 4.22 8.10 -7.58
C SER A 132 5.35 9.06 -7.16
N SER A 133 5.49 9.37 -5.87
CA SER A 133 6.61 10.14 -5.33
C SER A 133 7.98 9.44 -5.49
N ALA A 134 8.00 8.12 -5.69
CA ALA A 134 9.22 7.37 -5.98
C ALA A 134 9.77 7.60 -7.39
N VAL A 135 8.97 8.18 -8.30
CA VAL A 135 9.32 8.34 -9.72
C VAL A 135 9.19 9.78 -10.26
N ARG A 136 8.47 10.66 -9.55
CA ARG A 136 8.09 12.00 -10.04
C ARG A 136 9.06 13.15 -9.75
N PHE A 137 10.11 12.96 -8.96
CA PHE A 137 11.00 14.07 -8.58
C PHE A 137 12.34 13.98 -9.29
N LYS A 138 12.49 14.71 -10.41
CA LYS A 138 13.73 14.76 -11.18
C LYS A 138 14.05 16.22 -11.56
N HIS A 139 15.31 16.51 -11.84
CA HIS A 139 15.76 17.85 -12.22
C HIS A 139 15.27 18.29 -13.60
N ASP A 140 14.91 17.35 -14.46
CA ASP A 140 14.62 17.50 -15.89
C ASP A 140 13.16 17.18 -16.25
N ILE A 141 12.25 17.23 -15.28
CA ILE A 141 10.82 17.00 -15.57
C ILE A 141 10.23 18.18 -16.34
N HIS A 142 9.85 17.88 -17.58
CA HIS A 142 8.94 18.70 -18.36
C HIS A 142 7.52 18.13 -18.19
N SER A 143 6.49 18.98 -18.35
CA SER A 143 5.09 18.58 -18.13
C SER A 143 4.62 17.40 -19.01
N ASN A 144 5.38 17.05 -20.05
CA ASN A 144 5.07 16.01 -21.02
C ASN A 144 6.03 14.82 -20.97
N THR A 145 6.96 14.75 -20.01
CA THR A 145 7.86 13.61 -19.88
C THR A 145 7.06 12.40 -19.36
N PRO A 146 6.89 11.32 -20.15
CA PRO A 146 6.24 10.12 -19.66
C PRO A 146 7.05 9.49 -18.53
N LEU A 147 6.37 8.94 -17.53
CA LEU A 147 6.99 8.13 -16.49
C LEU A 147 6.71 6.65 -16.79
N ASP A 148 7.74 5.84 -16.64
CA ASP A 148 7.73 4.39 -16.88
C ASP A 148 8.40 3.64 -15.71
N ASP A 149 8.53 2.32 -15.83
CA ASP A 149 9.15 1.43 -14.84
C ASP A 149 10.66 1.64 -14.68
N SER A 150 11.32 2.32 -15.63
CA SER A 150 12.72 2.72 -15.52
C SER A 150 12.93 4.00 -14.70
N SER A 151 11.85 4.72 -14.41
CA SER A 151 11.90 6.02 -13.78
C SER A 151 12.14 5.94 -12.27
N TRP A 152 13.02 6.81 -11.76
CA TRP A 152 13.27 6.98 -10.33
C TRP A 152 13.39 8.46 -9.96
N SER A 153 12.88 8.83 -8.79
CA SER A 153 13.12 10.13 -8.18
C SER A 153 14.60 10.28 -7.80
N SER A 154 15.14 11.48 -8.01
CA SER A 154 16.48 11.88 -7.63
C SER A 154 16.60 12.01 -6.11
N LEU A 155 17.38 11.13 -5.50
CA LEU A 155 17.68 11.19 -4.06
C LEU A 155 18.37 12.51 -3.70
N GLN A 156 19.28 12.98 -4.55
CA GLN A 156 19.99 14.24 -4.36
C GLN A 156 19.02 15.43 -4.36
N LEU A 157 18.04 15.46 -5.28
CA LEU A 157 17.02 16.50 -5.32
C LEU A 157 16.17 16.49 -4.05
N CYS A 158 15.75 15.30 -3.60
CA CYS A 158 14.96 15.15 -2.38
C CYS A 158 15.73 15.57 -1.11
N GLN A 159 17.06 15.47 -1.11
CA GLN A 159 17.92 15.86 0.02
C GLN A 159 18.35 17.35 0.00
N SER A 160 18.45 17.96 -1.19
CA SER A 160 19.10 19.27 -1.37
C SER A 160 18.17 20.48 -1.26
N LEU A 161 16.87 20.31 -1.40
CA LEU A 161 15.91 21.44 -1.35
C LEU A 161 15.40 21.66 0.08
N GLU A 162 16.26 22.25 0.90
CA GLU A 162 16.05 22.55 2.33
C GLU A 162 14.69 23.22 2.63
N PHE A 163 14.23 24.14 1.77
CA PHE A 163 12.92 24.81 1.90
C PHE A 163 11.70 23.90 1.68
N LEU A 164 11.81 22.88 0.80
CA LEU A 164 10.76 21.87 0.59
C LEU A 164 10.88 20.70 1.58
N VAL A 165 12.07 20.53 2.16
CA VAL A 165 12.40 19.65 3.29
C VAL A 165 11.77 20.18 4.59
N GLU A 166 11.81 21.48 4.85
CA GLU A 166 11.12 22.12 6.01
C GLU A 166 9.59 21.90 6.02
N ARG A 167 8.99 21.63 4.86
CA ARG A 167 7.56 21.35 4.70
C ARG A 167 7.21 19.85 4.56
N GLY A 168 8.15 18.94 4.82
CA GLY A 168 7.92 17.48 4.90
C GLY A 168 7.76 16.72 3.58
N LYS A 169 7.48 17.39 2.46
CA LYS A 169 7.11 16.74 1.18
C LYS A 169 8.26 15.99 0.50
N LEU A 170 9.49 16.52 0.57
CA LEU A 170 10.64 15.82 -0.02
C LEU A 170 11.18 14.70 0.86
N TRP A 171 10.98 14.76 2.19
CA TRP A 171 11.27 13.63 3.07
C TRP A 171 10.39 12.43 2.77
N TYR A 172 9.10 12.66 2.53
CA TYR A 172 8.19 11.61 2.08
C TYR A 172 8.65 10.99 0.75
N ALA A 173 9.00 11.82 -0.24
CA ALA A 173 9.50 11.35 -1.52
C ALA A 173 10.79 10.54 -1.37
N LEU A 174 11.74 11.03 -0.56
CA LEU A 174 12.98 10.35 -0.24
C LEU A 174 12.72 9.00 0.42
N ALA A 175 11.87 8.97 1.45
CA ALA A 175 11.51 7.78 2.20
C ALA A 175 10.87 6.72 1.28
N LYS A 176 9.90 7.11 0.44
CA LYS A 176 9.26 6.20 -0.52
C LYS A 176 10.25 5.66 -1.57
N THR A 177 11.09 6.54 -2.10
CA THR A 177 12.10 6.14 -3.10
C THR A 177 13.11 5.16 -2.51
N GLN A 178 13.63 5.43 -1.31
CA GLN A 178 14.61 4.55 -0.67
C GLN A 178 14.00 3.24 -0.19
N ALA A 179 12.78 3.26 0.37
CA ALA A 179 12.08 2.05 0.78
C ALA A 179 11.81 1.12 -0.41
N GLU A 180 11.37 1.66 -1.55
CA GLU A 180 11.15 0.86 -2.76
C GLU A 180 12.46 0.28 -3.32
N LYS A 181 13.53 1.07 -3.37
CA LYS A 181 14.86 0.57 -3.79
C LYS A 181 15.35 -0.57 -2.89
N ALA A 182 15.23 -0.41 -1.58
CA ALA A 182 15.61 -1.45 -0.63
C ALA A 182 14.75 -2.71 -0.78
N ALA A 183 13.46 -2.56 -1.10
CA ALA A 183 12.59 -3.70 -1.41
C ALA A 183 13.06 -4.47 -2.64
N TRP A 184 13.35 -3.78 -3.74
CA TRP A 184 13.86 -4.39 -4.96
C TRP A 184 15.20 -5.11 -4.75
N GLU A 185 16.14 -4.48 -4.05
CA GLU A 185 17.44 -5.07 -3.69
C GLU A 185 17.24 -6.35 -2.87
N PHE A 186 16.49 -6.26 -1.77
CA PHE A 186 16.21 -7.41 -0.90
C PHE A 186 15.52 -8.55 -1.66
N CYS A 187 14.48 -8.26 -2.43
CA CYS A 187 13.74 -9.29 -3.16
C CYS A 187 14.59 -9.95 -4.25
N THR A 188 15.44 -9.18 -4.95
CA THR A 188 16.36 -9.72 -5.95
C THR A 188 17.37 -10.68 -5.32
N GLU A 189 18.02 -10.27 -4.23
CA GLU A 189 18.99 -11.10 -3.52
C GLU A 189 18.38 -12.40 -2.96
N ASN A 190 17.12 -12.33 -2.53
CA ASN A 190 16.43 -13.42 -1.87
C ASN A 190 15.48 -14.20 -2.78
N LYS A 191 15.46 -13.88 -4.09
CA LYS A 191 14.61 -14.53 -5.11
C LYS A 191 13.12 -14.51 -4.76
N ILE A 192 12.65 -13.39 -4.23
CA ILE A 192 11.24 -13.14 -3.94
C ILE A 192 10.62 -12.42 -5.14
N ASP A 193 9.50 -12.93 -5.66
CA ASP A 193 8.72 -12.24 -6.68
C ASP A 193 8.05 -10.99 -6.07
N LEU A 194 8.39 -9.82 -6.60
CA LEU A 194 7.96 -8.52 -6.12
C LEU A 194 7.29 -7.75 -7.25
N VAL A 195 6.12 -7.18 -6.96
CA VAL A 195 5.49 -6.15 -7.78
C VAL A 195 5.23 -4.91 -6.94
N THR A 196 5.52 -3.73 -7.49
CA THR A 196 5.24 -2.44 -6.83
C THR A 196 4.06 -1.74 -7.50
N VAL A 197 3.15 -1.20 -6.69
CA VAL A 197 2.04 -0.36 -7.16
C VAL A 197 2.27 1.06 -6.67
N LEU A 198 2.29 2.02 -7.58
CA LEU A 198 2.67 3.42 -7.32
C LEU A 198 1.46 4.36 -7.45
N PRO A 199 0.54 4.39 -6.47
CA PRO A 199 -0.57 5.33 -6.52
C PRO A 199 -0.08 6.79 -6.41
N ALA A 200 -0.84 7.69 -7.06
CA ALA A 200 -0.68 9.13 -6.92
C ALA A 200 -1.56 9.64 -5.77
N PHE A 201 -2.33 10.72 -5.96
CA PHE A 201 -3.24 11.22 -4.94
C PHE A 201 -4.52 10.38 -4.92
N VAL A 202 -4.67 9.56 -3.88
CA VAL A 202 -5.81 8.64 -3.75
C VAL A 202 -7.03 9.36 -3.20
N VAL A 203 -8.15 9.27 -3.92
CA VAL A 203 -9.45 9.85 -3.54
C VAL A 203 -10.55 8.81 -3.61
N GLY A 204 -11.68 9.08 -2.93
CA GLY A 204 -12.85 8.21 -2.93
C GLY A 204 -13.42 8.03 -1.52
N PRO A 205 -14.40 7.11 -1.35
CA PRO A 205 -15.01 6.84 -0.06
C PRO A 205 -13.97 6.35 0.96
N SER A 206 -13.98 6.94 2.16
CA SER A 206 -13.14 6.49 3.28
C SER A 206 -13.90 5.46 4.14
N LEU A 207 -13.27 4.32 4.40
CA LEU A 207 -13.76 3.35 5.38
C LEU A 207 -13.59 3.81 6.84
N PRO A 208 -12.41 4.32 7.26
CA PRO A 208 -12.27 4.92 8.57
C PRO A 208 -13.01 6.27 8.65
N PRO A 209 -13.45 6.67 9.86
CA PRO A 209 -14.11 7.96 10.06
C PRO A 209 -13.18 9.14 9.81
N ASP A 210 -11.87 8.94 9.97
CA ASP A 210 -10.85 9.95 9.72
C ASP A 210 -10.45 9.93 8.24
N LEU A 211 -10.29 11.12 7.65
CA LEU A 211 -9.85 11.27 6.26
C LEU A 211 -8.33 11.01 6.13
N CYS A 212 -7.90 10.42 5.01
CA CYS A 212 -6.48 10.45 4.62
C CYS A 212 -6.01 11.88 4.37
N SER A 213 -4.70 12.06 4.26
CA SER A 213 -4.07 13.33 3.86
C SER A 213 -4.65 13.86 2.55
N THR A 214 -4.72 13.04 1.50
CA THR A 214 -5.23 13.47 0.19
C THR A 214 -6.71 13.90 0.24
N ALA A 215 -7.58 13.14 0.90
CA ALA A 215 -8.98 13.51 1.03
C ALA A 215 -9.17 14.76 1.91
N SER A 216 -8.32 14.93 2.94
CA SER A 216 -8.29 16.14 3.76
C SER A 216 -7.89 17.36 2.94
N ASP A 217 -6.85 17.24 2.09
CA ASP A 217 -6.41 18.31 1.20
C ASP A 217 -7.53 18.70 0.23
N VAL A 218 -8.19 17.72 -0.41
CA VAL A 218 -9.33 17.98 -1.31
C VAL A 218 -10.47 18.67 -0.58
N LEU A 219 -10.80 18.25 0.65
CA LEU A 219 -11.84 18.89 1.45
C LEU A 219 -11.47 20.34 1.81
N ALA A 220 -10.20 20.60 2.16
CA ALA A 220 -9.69 21.95 2.44
C ALA A 220 -9.84 22.86 1.21
N LEU A 221 -9.49 22.35 0.02
CA LEU A 221 -9.70 23.08 -1.24
C LEU A 221 -11.16 23.46 -1.45
N LEU A 222 -12.08 22.53 -1.22
CA LEU A 222 -13.53 22.78 -1.35
C LEU A 222 -14.07 23.79 -0.34
N LYS A 223 -13.37 23.99 0.79
CA LYS A 223 -13.67 25.03 1.78
C LYS A 223 -13.04 26.39 1.45
N GLY A 224 -12.27 26.48 0.37
CA GLY A 224 -11.57 27.69 -0.06
C GLY A 224 -10.13 27.83 0.42
N GLU A 225 -9.57 26.78 1.06
CA GLU A 225 -8.17 26.79 1.51
C GLU A 225 -7.23 26.44 0.35
N THR A 226 -6.70 27.46 -0.34
CA THR A 226 -5.91 27.25 -1.57
C THR A 226 -4.39 27.16 -1.36
N GLU A 227 -3.88 27.50 -0.17
CA GLU A 227 -2.43 27.64 0.07
C GLU A 227 -1.66 26.35 -0.25
N LEU A 228 -2.17 25.18 0.15
CA LEU A 228 -1.56 23.87 -0.14
C LEU A 228 -1.48 23.57 -1.64
N PHE A 229 -2.46 24.04 -2.41
CA PHE A 229 -2.62 23.75 -3.84
C PHE A 229 -1.82 24.69 -4.74
N GLN A 230 -1.53 25.91 -4.27
CA GLN A 230 -0.61 26.82 -4.96
C GLN A 230 0.78 26.18 -5.16
N TRP A 231 1.18 25.29 -4.25
CA TRP A 231 2.47 24.58 -4.32
C TRP A 231 2.38 23.19 -4.95
N ASN A 232 1.28 22.49 -4.73
CA ASN A 232 1.07 21.17 -5.33
C ASN A 232 0.91 21.25 -6.87
N GLY A 233 0.47 22.39 -7.41
CA GLY A 233 0.33 22.57 -8.85
C GLY A 233 -0.66 21.56 -9.44
N ARG A 234 -0.29 20.93 -10.56
CA ARG A 234 -1.11 19.87 -11.19
C ARG A 234 -0.79 18.51 -10.58
N MET A 235 -1.78 17.92 -9.93
CA MET A 235 -1.66 16.59 -9.33
C MET A 235 -2.48 15.54 -10.08
N GLY A 236 -1.94 14.33 -10.18
CA GLY A 236 -2.67 13.16 -10.67
C GLY A 236 -3.50 12.54 -9.55
N TYR A 237 -4.79 12.33 -9.79
CA TYR A 237 -5.72 11.70 -8.85
C TYR A 237 -6.13 10.32 -9.34
N ILE A 238 -6.30 9.39 -8.41
CA ILE A 238 -6.75 8.03 -8.69
C ILE A 238 -7.81 7.60 -7.67
N HIS A 239 -8.84 6.87 -8.12
CA HIS A 239 -9.89 6.40 -7.23
C HIS A 239 -9.38 5.22 -6.38
N ILE A 240 -9.75 5.17 -5.10
CA ILE A 240 -9.35 4.12 -4.15
C ILE A 240 -9.68 2.71 -4.67
N ASP A 241 -10.84 2.55 -5.29
CA ASP A 241 -11.29 1.29 -5.89
C ASP A 241 -10.35 0.82 -7.01
N ASP A 242 -9.82 1.73 -7.83
CA ASP A 242 -8.88 1.38 -8.90
C ASP A 242 -7.53 0.95 -8.33
N VAL A 243 -7.07 1.61 -7.26
CA VAL A 243 -5.83 1.22 -6.60
C VAL A 243 -5.97 -0.15 -5.95
N ALA A 244 -7.08 -0.40 -5.24
CA ALA A 244 -7.39 -1.71 -4.66
C ALA A 244 -7.46 -2.80 -5.73
N LEU A 245 -8.16 -2.54 -6.83
CA LEU A 245 -8.26 -3.46 -7.96
C LEU A 245 -6.89 -3.74 -8.59
N CYS A 246 -6.07 -2.70 -8.77
CA CYS A 246 -4.71 -2.86 -9.30
C CYS A 246 -3.88 -3.81 -8.45
N HIS A 247 -3.88 -3.67 -7.12
CA HIS A 247 -3.18 -4.59 -6.23
C HIS A 247 -3.64 -6.04 -6.42
N ILE A 248 -4.96 -6.26 -6.47
CA ILE A 248 -5.54 -7.60 -6.69
C ILE A 248 -5.08 -8.16 -8.04
N LEU A 249 -5.22 -7.39 -9.12
CA LEU A 249 -4.92 -7.86 -10.47
C LEU A 249 -3.44 -8.18 -10.64
N VAL A 250 -2.52 -7.35 -10.12
CA VAL A 250 -1.07 -7.65 -10.21
C VAL A 250 -0.65 -8.82 -9.34
N TYR A 251 -1.44 -9.18 -8.33
CA TYR A 251 -1.23 -10.42 -7.60
C TYR A 251 -1.75 -11.64 -8.37
N GLU A 252 -2.95 -11.54 -8.96
CA GLU A 252 -3.62 -12.64 -9.67
C GLU A 252 -3.00 -12.98 -11.03
N HIS A 253 -2.50 -11.97 -11.74
CA HIS A 253 -1.92 -12.14 -13.08
C HIS A 253 -0.42 -12.42 -12.99
N GLU A 254 -0.05 -13.67 -13.28
CA GLU A 254 1.33 -14.08 -13.61
C GLU A 254 1.67 -13.80 -15.08
#